data_AF-A0A0F9HM07-F1
#
_entry.id   AF-A0A0F9HM07-F1
#
_cell.length_a   1.000
_cell.length_b   1.000
_cell.length_c   1.000
_cell.angle_alpha   90.00
_cell.angle_beta   90.00
_cell.angle_gamma   90.00
#
_symmetry.space_group_name_H-M   'P 1'
#
loop_
_entity.id
_entity.type
_entity.pdbx_description
1 polymer ?
#
loop_
_entity_poly.entity_id
_entity_poly.type
_entity_poly.pdbx_seq_one_letter_code
_entity_poly.pdbx_strand_id
1 'polypeptide(L)'
;MPRGNAKVVNINRTGLIGHDNVPNWEFIYKTSLVKDAGWDVGDVVNLPDGRSFTYAKSSGVCASGFGCDFTATGFQSYSTPAAAAAVGDIKVVVTGGTHDAIAKDELKGAYFVSWPAALKDQFRGIIGNDASDANADFTIYLDGPLTYALVSGSTGLEVFENPYAALSSASANASLGKAGIAATYVGATATYFWVQTRGIGWIAPQSTMIGNEGVGAFY
;
A
#
# COMPACT_ATOMS: atom_id res chain seq x y z
N MET A 1 18.30 19.24 -0.53
CA MET A 1 19.34 18.38 -1.14
C MET A 1 18.65 17.40 -2.07
N PRO A 2 19.02 17.33 -3.36
CA PRO A 2 18.42 16.37 -4.29
C PRO A 2 18.91 14.97 -3.89
N ARG A 3 18.02 14.12 -3.38
CA ARG A 3 18.32 12.71 -3.12
C ARG A 3 18.02 11.96 -4.40
N GLY A 4 19.07 11.41 -5.01
CA GLY A 4 18.95 10.69 -6.27
C GLY A 4 18.01 9.51 -6.15
N ASN A 5 17.23 9.26 -7.20
CA ASN A 5 16.49 8.02 -7.40
C ASN A 5 17.40 6.85 -7.02
N ALA A 6 16.91 5.92 -6.21
CA ALA A 6 17.64 4.69 -5.91
C ALA A 6 17.87 3.92 -7.21
N LYS A 7 18.95 4.23 -7.92
CA LYS A 7 19.46 3.38 -8.99
C LYS A 7 19.89 2.10 -8.29
N VAL A 8 19.15 1.02 -8.52
CA VAL A 8 19.58 -0.33 -8.18
C VAL A 8 20.80 -0.62 -9.07
N VAL A 9 22.01 -0.30 -8.59
CA VAL A 9 23.27 -0.46 -9.36
C VAL A 9 23.74 -1.92 -9.37
N ASN A 10 23.12 -2.81 -8.59
CA ASN A 10 23.55 -4.21 -8.46
C ASN A 10 22.56 -5.17 -9.12
N ILE A 11 22.33 -4.96 -10.42
CA ILE A 11 21.71 -5.98 -11.27
C ILE A 11 22.76 -7.12 -11.37
N ASN A 12 22.52 -8.26 -10.70
CA ASN A 12 23.35 -9.49 -10.67
C ASN A 12 24.35 -9.72 -9.51
N ARG A 13 24.22 -9.07 -8.35
CA ARG A 13 24.92 -9.54 -7.13
C ARG A 13 23.94 -9.96 -6.05
N THR A 14 23.62 -11.25 -6.03
CA THR A 14 23.05 -11.94 -4.87
C THR A 14 24.18 -12.19 -3.86
N GLY A 15 24.09 -11.61 -2.66
CA GLY A 15 25.07 -11.82 -1.59
C GLY A 15 25.19 -10.67 -0.61
N LEU A 16 25.91 -10.89 0.49
CA LEU A 16 26.22 -9.88 1.50
C LEU A 16 27.07 -8.76 0.86
N ILE A 17 26.60 -7.51 0.97
CA ILE A 17 27.38 -6.35 0.55
C ILE A 17 28.37 -6.01 1.67
N GLY A 18 29.66 -5.93 1.33
CA GLY A 18 30.68 -5.40 2.25
C GLY A 18 30.46 -3.91 2.54
N HIS A 19 30.74 -3.49 3.77
CA HIS A 19 30.53 -2.13 4.30
C HIS A 19 30.80 -0.99 3.30
N ASP A 20 31.92 -1.04 2.57
CA ASP A 20 32.37 0.04 1.69
C ASP A 20 31.53 0.23 0.41
N ASN A 21 30.64 -0.73 0.10
CA ASN A 21 29.81 -0.72 -1.10
C ASN A 21 28.31 -0.60 -0.77
N VAL A 22 27.94 -0.41 0.51
CA VAL A 22 26.53 -0.30 0.92
C VAL A 22 25.99 1.05 0.44
N PRO A 23 24.97 1.07 -0.44
CA PRO A 23 24.28 2.31 -0.77
C PRO A 23 23.70 2.93 0.51
N ASN A 24 23.53 4.25 0.55
CA ASN A 24 22.91 4.88 1.71
C ASN A 24 21.45 4.43 1.85
N TRP A 25 21.19 3.48 2.75
CA TRP A 25 19.86 2.98 3.11
C TRP A 25 19.29 3.62 4.38
N GLU A 26 19.93 4.68 4.90
CA GLU A 26 19.45 5.36 6.11
C GLU A 26 18.02 5.88 5.98
N PHE A 27 17.56 6.15 4.76
CA PHE A 27 16.20 6.62 4.52
C PHE A 27 15.13 5.61 4.98
N ILE A 28 15.45 4.31 5.01
CA ILE A 28 14.55 3.24 5.49
C ILE A 28 14.26 3.42 6.99
N TYR A 29 15.22 3.92 7.75
CA TYR A 29 15.13 4.03 9.21
C TYR A 29 14.66 5.42 9.68
N LYS A 30 14.11 6.23 8.78
CA LYS A 30 13.60 7.58 9.08
C LYS A 30 12.06 7.58 9.03
N THR A 31 11.44 8.41 9.88
CA THR A 31 10.02 8.72 9.83
C THR A 31 9.82 10.18 9.42
N SER A 32 8.64 10.50 8.87
CA SER A 32 8.31 11.85 8.43
C SER A 32 6.83 12.17 8.68
N LEU A 33 6.51 13.44 8.90
CA LEU A 33 5.14 13.96 8.92
C LEU A 33 4.61 14.28 7.52
N VAL A 34 5.52 14.43 6.57
CA VAL A 34 5.24 14.82 5.18
C VAL A 34 5.72 13.72 4.26
N LYS A 35 4.90 13.37 3.26
CA LYS A 35 5.26 12.38 2.25
C LYS A 35 6.56 12.83 1.56
N ASP A 36 7.57 11.98 1.53
CA ASP A 36 8.75 12.20 0.69
C ASP A 36 8.31 12.25 -0.79
N ALA A 37 8.68 13.32 -1.49
CA ALA A 37 8.28 13.53 -2.89
C ALA A 37 8.90 12.51 -3.86
N GLY A 38 9.95 11.78 -3.44
CA GLY A 38 10.58 10.74 -4.24
C GLY A 38 9.89 9.37 -4.17
N TRP A 39 8.87 9.21 -3.33
CA TRP A 39 8.23 7.92 -3.08
C TRP A 39 6.70 8.05 -2.98
N ASP A 40 6.02 7.06 -3.54
CA ASP A 40 4.59 6.85 -3.34
C ASP A 40 4.35 5.71 -2.34
N VAL A 41 3.26 5.81 -1.60
CA VAL A 41 2.85 4.74 -0.67
C VAL A 41 2.68 3.45 -1.48
N GLY A 42 3.22 2.34 -0.99
CA GLY A 42 3.29 1.06 -1.69
C GLY A 42 4.60 0.81 -2.45
N ASP A 43 5.44 1.83 -2.67
CA ASP A 43 6.75 1.64 -3.31
C ASP A 43 7.62 0.67 -2.51
N VAL A 44 8.36 -0.20 -3.21
CA VAL A 44 9.16 -1.26 -2.58
C VAL A 44 10.65 -1.05 -2.83
N VAL A 45 11.43 -1.14 -1.77
CA VAL A 45 12.89 -1.21 -1.81
C VAL A 45 13.31 -2.63 -1.42
N ASN A 46 14.01 -3.29 -2.34
CA ASN A 46 14.61 -4.60 -2.11
C ASN A 46 16.07 -4.45 -1.73
N LEU A 47 16.45 -5.01 -0.59
CA LEU A 47 17.82 -5.07 -0.13
C LEU A 47 18.51 -6.36 -0.62
N PRO A 48 19.82 -6.32 -0.87
CA PRO A 48 20.60 -7.50 -1.30
C PRO A 48 20.70 -8.63 -0.27
N ASP A 49 20.33 -8.37 0.99
CA ASP A 49 20.18 -9.40 2.03
C ASP A 49 18.83 -10.16 1.97
N GLY A 50 17.99 -9.86 0.96
CA GLY A 50 16.70 -10.49 0.74
C GLY A 50 15.54 -9.84 1.48
N ARG A 51 15.77 -8.78 2.27
CA ARG A 51 14.67 -8.01 2.86
C ARG A 51 14.03 -7.09 1.84
N SER A 52 12.72 -6.92 1.95
CA SER A 52 11.98 -5.89 1.21
C SER A 52 11.30 -4.95 2.18
N PHE A 53 11.32 -3.66 1.86
CA PHE A 53 10.67 -2.62 2.62
C PHE A 53 9.67 -1.91 1.72
N THR A 54 8.44 -1.75 2.20
CA THR A 54 7.39 -1.01 1.51
C THR A 54 7.22 0.36 2.18
N TYR A 55 7.15 1.43 1.39
CA TYR A 55 6.88 2.77 1.89
C TYR A 55 5.40 2.86 2.28
N ALA A 56 5.12 3.31 3.50
CA ALA A 56 3.80 3.22 4.10
C ALA A 56 3.42 4.50 4.83
N LYS A 57 2.12 4.62 5.11
CA LYS A 57 1.54 5.64 5.96
C LYS A 57 0.87 5.02 7.18
N SER A 58 1.07 5.60 8.34
CA SER A 58 0.48 5.16 9.60
C SER A 58 -0.89 5.82 9.83
N SER A 59 -1.79 5.08 10.47
CA SER A 59 -3.03 5.58 11.08
C SER A 59 -2.94 5.62 12.61
N GLY A 60 -1.83 5.14 13.17
CA GLY A 60 -1.55 5.09 14.60
C GLY A 60 -0.10 4.70 14.88
N VAL A 61 0.19 4.30 16.12
CA VAL A 61 1.54 3.85 16.50
C VAL A 61 1.91 2.60 15.72
N CYS A 62 3.11 2.57 15.15
CA CYS A 62 3.74 1.37 14.60
C CYS A 62 5.07 1.12 15.31
N ALA A 63 5.06 0.22 16.30
CA ALA A 63 6.23 -0.05 17.12
C ALA A 63 7.25 -0.94 16.38
N SER A 64 8.53 -0.56 16.41
CA SER A 64 9.61 -1.41 15.91
C SER A 64 9.63 -2.72 16.73
N GLY A 65 9.57 -3.86 16.04
CA GLY A 65 9.50 -5.18 16.67
C GLY A 65 8.08 -5.72 16.87
N PHE A 66 7.04 -5.00 16.44
CA PHE A 66 5.68 -5.52 16.39
C PHE A 66 5.15 -5.52 14.95
N GLY A 67 4.31 -6.49 14.63
CA GLY A 67 3.58 -6.52 13.37
C GLY A 67 2.62 -5.34 13.26
N CYS A 68 2.70 -4.57 12.18
CA CYS A 68 1.75 -3.51 11.84
C CYS A 68 0.54 -4.14 11.15
N ASP A 69 -0.66 -3.78 11.56
CA ASP A 69 -1.92 -4.22 10.96
C ASP A 69 -2.31 -3.34 9.77
N PHE A 70 -2.94 -3.97 8.78
CA PHE A 70 -3.74 -3.24 7.78
C PHE A 70 -5.02 -2.73 8.46
N THR A 71 -5.12 -1.42 8.63
CA THR A 71 -6.30 -0.78 9.26
C THR A 71 -7.19 -0.04 8.27
N ALA A 72 -6.76 0.03 7.01
CA ALA A 72 -7.56 0.51 5.89
C ALA A 72 -8.87 -0.28 5.78
N THR A 73 -10.01 0.41 5.69
CA THR A 73 -11.35 -0.21 5.58
C THR A 73 -11.93 -0.17 4.16
N GLY A 74 -11.15 0.31 3.19
CA GLY A 74 -11.62 0.61 1.83
C GLY A 74 -12.00 2.08 1.67
N PHE A 75 -12.13 2.52 0.41
CA PHE A 75 -12.42 3.92 0.09
C PHE A 75 -13.87 4.10 -0.35
N GLN A 76 -14.28 3.42 -1.43
CA GLN A 76 -15.65 3.40 -1.94
C GLN A 76 -16.22 2.00 -1.75
N SER A 77 -17.21 1.88 -0.86
CA SER A 77 -17.99 0.65 -0.68
C SER A 77 -18.84 0.34 -1.91
N TYR A 78 -19.40 -0.88 -1.94
CA TYR A 78 -20.18 -1.41 -3.06
C TYR A 78 -21.08 -0.36 -3.71
N SER A 79 -20.73 -0.02 -4.95
CA SER A 79 -21.47 0.94 -5.78
C SER A 79 -21.57 0.42 -7.21
N THR A 80 -22.02 1.29 -8.12
CA THR A 80 -22.04 1.00 -9.56
C THR A 80 -21.31 2.12 -10.30
N PRO A 81 -20.82 1.89 -11.53
CA PRO A 81 -20.19 2.95 -12.32
C PRO A 81 -21.18 4.09 -12.61
N ALA A 82 -20.71 5.33 -12.46
CA ALA A 82 -21.49 6.52 -12.81
C ALA A 82 -21.74 6.60 -14.33
N ALA A 83 -20.79 6.10 -15.11
CA ALA A 83 -20.89 5.97 -16.56
C ALA A 83 -20.47 4.56 -17.00
N ALA A 84 -21.05 4.08 -18.10
CA ALA A 84 -20.61 2.83 -18.71
C ALA A 84 -19.15 2.96 -19.21
N ALA A 85 -18.41 1.87 -19.16
CA ALA A 85 -17.03 1.78 -19.66
C ALA A 85 -16.90 0.53 -20.53
N ALA A 86 -16.24 0.64 -21.68
CA ALA A 86 -16.11 -0.44 -22.64
C ALA A 86 -14.91 -1.36 -22.32
N VAL A 87 -14.92 -2.55 -22.93
CA VAL A 87 -13.71 -3.40 -22.97
C VAL A 87 -12.58 -2.61 -23.61
N GLY A 88 -11.39 -2.64 -23.00
CA GLY A 88 -10.24 -1.87 -23.47
C GLY A 88 -10.06 -0.51 -22.79
N ASP A 89 -11.09 0.04 -22.14
CA ASP A 89 -10.95 1.30 -21.41
C ASP A 89 -10.02 1.13 -20.20
N ILE A 90 -9.27 2.17 -19.89
CA ILE A 90 -8.40 2.27 -18.71
C ILE A 90 -8.89 3.34 -17.72
N LYS A 91 -10.07 3.90 -17.97
CA LYS A 91 -10.69 4.96 -17.18
C LYS A 91 -12.04 4.47 -16.70
N VAL A 92 -12.32 4.63 -15.40
CA VAL A 92 -13.63 4.32 -14.82
C VAL A 92 -14.11 5.54 -14.04
N VAL A 93 -15.36 5.94 -14.29
CA VAL A 93 -16.05 6.96 -13.48
C VAL A 93 -16.84 6.24 -12.40
N VAL A 94 -16.38 6.38 -11.17
CA VAL A 94 -16.97 5.79 -9.97
C VAL A 94 -18.07 6.71 -9.46
N THR A 95 -19.25 6.15 -9.18
CA THR A 95 -20.34 6.93 -8.56
C THR A 95 -19.90 7.38 -7.17
N GLY A 96 -20.12 8.65 -6.87
CA GLY A 96 -19.89 9.24 -5.55
C GLY A 96 -20.75 8.56 -4.50
N GLY A 97 -20.12 7.84 -3.58
CA GLY A 97 -20.73 7.41 -2.32
C GLY A 97 -20.40 8.36 -1.18
N THR A 98 -20.56 7.89 0.07
CA THR A 98 -20.07 8.66 1.22
C THR A 98 -18.54 8.57 1.28
N HIS A 99 -17.86 9.65 0.89
CA HIS A 99 -16.41 9.76 0.98
C HIS A 99 -15.98 11.23 1.16
N ASP A 100 -14.81 11.42 1.77
CA ASP A 100 -14.18 12.74 1.86
C ASP A 100 -13.71 13.25 0.50
N ALA A 101 -13.42 14.56 0.39
CA ALA A 101 -12.82 15.11 -0.82
C ALA A 101 -11.47 14.42 -1.09
N ILE A 102 -11.23 14.06 -2.35
CA ILE A 102 -9.99 13.38 -2.76
C ILE A 102 -9.09 14.31 -3.53
N ALA A 103 -7.82 14.30 -3.17
CA ALA A 103 -6.79 14.95 -3.94
C ALA A 103 -6.46 14.14 -5.21
N LYS A 104 -5.87 14.83 -6.19
CA LYS A 104 -5.32 14.18 -7.37
C LYS A 104 -4.27 13.14 -6.98
N ASP A 105 -4.37 11.96 -7.57
CA ASP A 105 -3.46 10.82 -7.36
C ASP A 105 -3.39 10.29 -5.91
N GLU A 106 -4.36 10.63 -5.06
CA GLU A 106 -4.46 10.10 -3.70
C GLU A 106 -4.71 8.59 -3.68
N LEU A 107 -5.42 8.06 -4.68
CA LEU A 107 -5.69 6.63 -4.87
C LEU A 107 -4.62 5.92 -5.71
N LYS A 108 -3.43 6.49 -5.89
CA LYS A 108 -2.35 5.80 -6.59
C LYS A 108 -1.83 4.60 -5.76
N GLY A 109 -1.73 3.43 -6.39
CA GLY A 109 -1.39 2.17 -5.72
C GLY A 109 -2.57 1.53 -4.97
N ALA A 110 -3.74 2.14 -5.06
CA ALA A 110 -5.01 1.59 -4.60
C ALA A 110 -5.52 0.50 -5.56
N TYR A 111 -6.67 -0.10 -5.25
CA TYR A 111 -7.23 -1.18 -6.05
C TYR A 111 -8.67 -0.90 -6.46
N PHE A 112 -8.98 -1.32 -7.68
CA PHE A 112 -10.33 -1.39 -8.22
C PHE A 112 -10.73 -2.85 -8.34
N VAL A 113 -11.93 -3.16 -7.88
CA VAL A 113 -12.57 -4.45 -8.12
C VAL A 113 -13.97 -4.22 -8.65
N SER A 114 -14.38 -5.07 -9.58
CA SER A 114 -15.77 -5.07 -10.05
C SER A 114 -16.29 -6.48 -10.24
N TRP A 115 -17.59 -6.63 -9.95
CA TRP A 115 -18.36 -7.87 -10.00
C TRP A 115 -19.48 -7.69 -11.02
N PRO A 116 -19.30 -8.17 -12.25
CA PRO A 116 -20.40 -8.25 -13.19
C PRO A 116 -21.27 -9.46 -12.82
N ALA A 117 -22.37 -9.64 -13.54
CA ALA A 117 -23.10 -10.90 -13.48
C ALA A 117 -22.19 -12.10 -13.85
N ALA A 118 -22.51 -13.27 -13.31
CA ALA A 118 -21.86 -14.56 -13.61
C ALA A 118 -20.39 -14.70 -13.16
N LEU A 119 -20.00 -14.11 -12.02
CA LEU A 119 -18.72 -14.36 -11.35
C LEU A 119 -17.48 -14.08 -12.22
N LYS A 120 -17.55 -13.05 -13.07
CA LYS A 120 -16.42 -12.63 -13.92
C LYS A 120 -15.69 -11.46 -13.30
N ASP A 121 -15.31 -11.59 -12.04
CA ASP A 121 -14.71 -10.51 -11.28
C ASP A 121 -13.42 -10.06 -11.96
N GLN A 122 -13.17 -8.75 -11.96
CA GLN A 122 -11.87 -8.22 -12.39
C GLN A 122 -11.28 -7.36 -11.30
N PHE A 123 -9.96 -7.49 -11.16
CA PHE A 123 -9.14 -6.73 -10.25
C PHE A 123 -8.12 -5.93 -11.05
N ARG A 124 -7.93 -4.66 -10.70
CA ARG A 124 -6.97 -3.75 -11.33
C ARG A 124 -6.30 -2.87 -10.28
N GLY A 125 -5.03 -2.55 -10.51
CA GLY A 125 -4.37 -1.48 -9.79
C GLY A 125 -4.85 -0.12 -10.27
N ILE A 126 -4.87 0.86 -9.38
CA ILE A 126 -5.15 2.27 -9.71
C ILE A 126 -3.82 3.00 -9.82
N ILE A 127 -3.54 3.57 -10.99
CA ILE A 127 -2.31 4.33 -11.27
C ILE A 127 -2.47 5.84 -11.02
N GLY A 128 -3.70 6.30 -10.80
CA GLY A 128 -4.02 7.68 -10.44
C GLY A 128 -5.54 7.92 -10.39
N ASN A 129 -5.92 9.11 -9.94
CA ASN A 129 -7.31 9.57 -9.93
C ASN A 129 -7.37 11.09 -10.12
N ASP A 130 -8.49 11.57 -10.65
CA ASP A 130 -8.79 13.00 -10.66
C ASP A 130 -9.16 13.46 -9.23
N ALA A 131 -8.89 14.72 -8.92
CA ALA A 131 -9.42 15.33 -7.70
C ALA A 131 -10.94 15.41 -7.79
N SER A 132 -11.62 15.23 -6.65
CA SER A 132 -13.08 15.31 -6.57
C SER A 132 -13.50 15.88 -5.22
N ASP A 133 -14.64 16.57 -5.21
CA ASP A 133 -15.27 17.04 -3.99
C ASP A 133 -15.83 15.85 -3.19
N ALA A 134 -16.12 16.08 -1.91
CA ALA A 134 -16.71 15.06 -1.06
C ALA A 134 -18.04 14.55 -1.63
N ASN A 135 -18.20 13.23 -1.69
CA ASN A 135 -19.36 12.54 -2.23
C ASN A 135 -19.69 12.78 -3.71
N ALA A 136 -18.77 13.36 -4.49
CA ALA A 136 -18.96 13.56 -5.92
C ALA A 136 -18.33 12.42 -6.74
N ASP A 137 -18.94 12.09 -7.88
CA ASP A 137 -18.38 11.14 -8.83
C ASP A 137 -16.93 11.47 -9.14
N PHE A 138 -16.09 10.44 -9.25
CA PHE A 138 -14.67 10.63 -9.49
C PHE A 138 -14.13 9.65 -10.52
N THR A 139 -13.08 10.06 -11.20
CA THR A 139 -12.41 9.25 -12.21
C THR A 139 -11.18 8.58 -11.62
N ILE A 140 -11.06 7.27 -11.82
CA ILE A 140 -9.83 6.51 -11.58
C ILE A 140 -9.22 6.05 -12.92
N TYR A 141 -7.89 5.91 -12.92
CA TYR A 141 -7.10 5.40 -14.03
C TYR A 141 -6.48 4.06 -13.64
N LEU A 142 -6.68 3.04 -14.46
CA LEU A 142 -6.31 1.65 -14.17
C LEU A 142 -4.94 1.30 -14.75
N ASP A 143 -4.26 0.33 -14.13
CA ASP A 143 -2.96 -0.22 -14.57
C ASP A 143 -3.02 -1.05 -15.85
N GLY A 144 -4.23 -1.44 -16.26
CA GLY A 144 -4.48 -2.17 -17.49
C GLY A 144 -5.93 -2.05 -17.95
N PRO A 145 -6.22 -2.40 -19.22
CA PRO A 145 -7.55 -2.28 -19.79
C PRO A 145 -8.57 -3.17 -19.09
N LEU A 146 -9.83 -2.74 -19.08
CA LEU A 146 -10.96 -3.55 -18.65
C LEU A 146 -11.10 -4.79 -19.55
N THR A 147 -11.30 -5.95 -18.92
CA THR A 147 -11.50 -7.24 -19.62
C THR A 147 -12.95 -7.53 -19.95
N TYR A 148 -13.88 -6.77 -19.39
CA TYR A 148 -15.30 -6.76 -19.73
C TYR A 148 -15.87 -5.34 -19.54
N ALA A 149 -16.97 -5.04 -20.23
CA ALA A 149 -17.60 -3.73 -20.15
C ALA A 149 -18.33 -3.53 -18.81
N LEU A 150 -18.14 -2.35 -18.21
CA LEU A 150 -18.90 -1.93 -17.05
C LEU A 150 -20.21 -1.30 -17.52
N VAL A 151 -21.33 -1.79 -16.98
CA VAL A 151 -22.66 -1.26 -17.26
C VAL A 151 -23.09 -0.42 -16.06
N SER A 152 -23.37 0.86 -16.30
CA SER A 152 -23.86 1.79 -15.27
C SER A 152 -25.14 1.24 -14.62
N GLY A 153 -25.26 1.40 -13.31
CA GLY A 153 -26.40 0.96 -12.52
C GLY A 153 -26.56 -0.55 -12.33
N SER A 154 -25.69 -1.40 -12.90
CA SER A 154 -25.83 -2.86 -12.78
C SER A 154 -24.54 -3.63 -12.53
N THR A 155 -23.38 -3.12 -12.96
CA THR A 155 -22.10 -3.73 -12.58
C THR A 155 -21.72 -3.25 -11.20
N GLY A 156 -21.56 -4.17 -10.24
CA GLY A 156 -21.05 -3.82 -8.92
C GLY A 156 -19.56 -3.48 -8.99
N LEU A 157 -19.13 -2.49 -8.21
CA LEU A 157 -17.72 -2.16 -8.05
C LEU A 157 -17.40 -1.69 -6.63
N GLU A 158 -16.14 -1.80 -6.25
CA GLU A 158 -15.56 -1.18 -5.06
C GLU A 158 -14.20 -0.58 -5.40
N VAL A 159 -13.82 0.44 -4.62
CA VAL A 159 -12.49 1.03 -4.65
C VAL A 159 -11.89 0.90 -3.26
N PHE A 160 -10.74 0.25 -3.18
CA PHE A 160 -9.99 0.10 -1.95
C PHE A 160 -8.80 1.03 -2.00
N GLU A 161 -8.60 1.84 -0.97
CA GLU A 161 -7.35 2.58 -0.79
C GLU A 161 -6.14 1.64 -0.78
N ASN A 162 -4.95 2.20 -0.99
CA ASN A 162 -3.72 1.42 -0.87
C ASN A 162 -3.64 0.88 0.57
N PRO A 163 -3.52 -0.45 0.78
CA PRO A 163 -3.55 -1.03 2.12
C PRO A 163 -2.38 -0.54 3.00
N TYR A 164 -1.27 -0.09 2.40
CA TYR A 164 -0.15 0.53 3.10
C TYR A 164 -0.38 2.01 3.46
N ALA A 165 -1.53 2.60 3.14
CA ALA A 165 -1.86 3.98 3.47
C ALA A 165 -2.37 4.17 4.92
N ALA A 166 -2.70 3.07 5.61
CA ALA A 166 -3.19 3.10 6.98
C ALA A 166 -2.71 1.88 7.78
N LEU A 167 -1.53 2.01 8.38
CA LEU A 167 -0.94 0.98 9.25
C LEU A 167 -0.94 1.37 10.72
N SER A 168 -1.14 0.38 11.60
CA SER A 168 -1.04 0.56 13.05
C SER A 168 -0.70 -0.76 13.73
N SER A 169 0.22 -0.77 14.71
CA SER A 169 0.43 -1.90 15.62
C SER A 169 -0.40 -1.78 16.91
N ALA A 170 -1.20 -0.71 17.05
CA ALA A 170 -2.04 -0.48 18.22
C ALA A 170 -3.45 -1.07 18.06
N SER A 171 -3.74 -1.78 16.97
CA SER A 171 -5.03 -2.45 16.79
C SER A 171 -5.13 -3.65 17.72
N ALA A 172 -6.16 -3.68 18.56
CA ALA A 172 -6.51 -4.85 19.36
C ALA A 172 -7.18 -5.97 18.54
N ASN A 173 -7.41 -5.74 17.23
CA ASN A 173 -8.11 -6.68 16.38
C ASN A 173 -7.13 -7.73 15.79
N ALA A 174 -7.09 -8.89 16.42
CA ALA A 174 -6.27 -10.02 16.00
C ALA A 174 -6.65 -10.61 14.62
N SER A 175 -7.81 -10.24 14.07
CA SER A 175 -8.27 -10.70 12.76
C SER A 175 -7.71 -9.88 11.60
N LEU A 176 -7.03 -8.77 11.86
CA LEU A 176 -6.42 -7.96 10.81
C LEU A 176 -5.15 -8.64 10.26
N GLY A 177 -4.96 -8.53 8.95
CA GLY A 177 -3.74 -8.98 8.30
C GLY A 177 -2.55 -8.12 8.74
N LYS A 178 -1.39 -8.76 8.92
CA LYS A 178 -0.14 -8.05 9.23
C LYS A 178 0.53 -7.59 7.94
N ALA A 179 0.80 -6.29 7.86
CA ALA A 179 1.49 -5.64 6.75
C ALA A 179 3.01 -5.87 6.76
N GLY A 180 3.59 -6.10 7.94
CA GLY A 180 5.02 -6.24 8.15
C GLY A 180 5.46 -5.64 9.48
N ILE A 181 6.75 -5.34 9.64
CA ILE A 181 7.31 -4.69 10.85
C ILE A 181 7.85 -3.31 10.49
N ALA A 182 7.51 -2.28 11.24
CA ALA A 182 8.09 -0.95 11.02
C ALA A 182 9.62 -0.99 11.19
N ALA A 183 10.36 -0.45 10.23
CA ALA A 183 11.82 -0.43 10.26
C ALA A 183 12.38 0.40 11.44
N THR A 184 11.58 1.34 11.94
CA THR A 184 11.86 2.18 13.10
C THR A 184 10.56 2.47 13.84
N TYR A 185 10.63 2.97 15.07
CA TYR A 185 9.45 3.36 15.83
C TYR A 185 8.71 4.52 15.17
N VAL A 186 7.41 4.36 14.95
CA VAL A 186 6.51 5.38 14.43
C VAL A 186 5.54 5.78 15.54
N GLY A 187 5.68 7.01 16.04
CA GLY A 187 4.73 7.55 17.02
C GLY A 187 3.37 7.87 16.38
N ALA A 188 2.35 8.10 17.21
CA ALA A 188 0.98 8.38 16.74
C ALA A 188 0.85 9.60 15.82
N THR A 189 1.80 10.54 15.88
CA THR A 189 1.83 11.74 15.05
C THR A 189 2.65 11.56 13.77
N ALA A 190 3.58 10.60 13.70
CA ALA A 190 4.44 10.38 12.55
C ALA A 190 3.70 9.58 11.48
N THR A 191 3.61 10.10 10.26
CA THR A 191 2.70 9.55 9.24
C THR A 191 3.39 8.68 8.22
N TYR A 192 4.64 8.93 7.79
CA TYR A 192 5.28 8.17 6.71
C TYR A 192 6.56 7.46 7.17
N PHE A 193 6.72 6.20 6.75
CA PHE A 193 7.81 5.33 7.17
C PHE A 193 7.99 4.13 6.23
N TRP A 194 8.98 3.28 6.49
CA TRP A 194 9.18 2.03 5.77
C TRP A 194 8.82 0.83 6.64
N VAL A 195 8.02 -0.08 6.12
CA VAL A 195 7.64 -1.34 6.76
C VAL A 195 8.37 -2.51 6.08
N GLN A 196 9.06 -3.36 6.83
CA GLN A 196 9.67 -4.57 6.30
C GLN A 196 8.58 -5.59 5.98
N THR A 197 8.43 -5.92 4.70
CA THR A 197 7.39 -6.81 4.15
C THR A 197 7.93 -8.14 3.65
N ARG A 198 9.26 -8.30 3.54
CA ARG A 198 9.93 -9.58 3.21
C ARG A 198 11.22 -9.79 3.99
N GLY A 199 11.63 -11.05 4.06
CA GLY A 199 12.86 -11.48 4.75
C GLY A 199 12.63 -11.76 6.23
N ILE A 200 13.72 -11.97 6.96
CA ILE A 200 13.68 -12.33 8.39
C ILE A 200 13.32 -11.10 9.21
N GLY A 201 12.25 -11.21 10.02
CA GLY A 201 11.82 -10.19 10.96
C GLY A 201 11.50 -10.79 12.33
N TRP A 202 11.53 -9.94 13.36
CA TRP A 202 11.16 -10.32 14.72
C TRP A 202 9.84 -9.63 15.09
N ILE A 203 8.72 -10.34 14.94
CA ILE A 203 7.35 -9.77 15.03
C ILE A 203 6.87 -9.67 16.49
N ALA A 204 7.50 -10.41 17.41
CA ALA A 204 7.17 -10.40 18.83
C ALA A 204 8.41 -10.70 19.70
N PRO A 205 9.26 -9.70 20.00
CA PRO A 205 10.51 -9.89 20.74
C PRO A 205 10.33 -10.34 22.18
N GLN A 206 9.13 -10.19 22.73
CA GLN A 206 8.78 -10.67 24.08
C GLN A 206 8.20 -12.09 24.09
N SER A 207 8.01 -12.72 22.92
CA SER A 207 7.55 -14.10 22.83
C SER A 207 8.67 -15.08 23.19
N THR A 208 8.33 -16.29 23.62
CA THR A 208 9.34 -17.24 24.10
C THR A 208 10.29 -17.64 22.97
N MET A 209 11.57 -17.32 23.12
CA MET A 209 12.64 -17.64 22.15
C MET A 209 12.72 -19.14 21.82
N ILE A 210 12.33 -20.00 22.76
CA ILE A 210 12.45 -21.46 22.66
C ILE A 210 11.33 -22.07 21.80
N GLY A 211 10.23 -21.35 21.55
CA GLY A 211 9.13 -21.81 20.70
C GLY A 211 9.20 -21.36 19.23
N ASN A 212 10.21 -20.57 18.84
CA ASN A 212 10.26 -19.87 17.54
C ASN A 212 9.04 -18.94 17.30
N GLU A 213 8.39 -18.50 18.37
CA GLU A 213 7.14 -17.73 18.33
C GLU A 213 7.38 -16.24 18.01
N GLY A 214 8.64 -15.80 17.98
CA GLY A 214 9.03 -14.41 17.72
C GLY A 214 9.57 -14.13 16.31
N VAL A 215 10.04 -15.16 15.59
CA VAL A 215 10.61 -15.02 14.24
C VAL A 215 9.50 -15.16 13.21
N GLY A 216 9.30 -14.11 12.42
CA GLY A 216 8.49 -14.16 11.21
C GLY A 216 9.37 -14.18 9.98
N ALA A 217 9.09 -15.09 9.06
CA ALA A 217 9.53 -14.95 7.67
C ALA A 217 8.33 -14.45 6.87
N PHE A 218 8.47 -13.28 6.25
CA PHE A 218 7.51 -12.81 5.28
C PHE A 218 7.96 -13.29 3.89
N TYR A 219 7.08 -14.00 3.19
CA TYR A 219 7.34 -14.59 1.87
C TYR A 219 7.03 -13.61 0.72
#